data_AF-A0A8C6M9N5-F1
#
_entry.id   AF-A0A8C6M9N5-F1
#
_cell.length_a   1.000
_cell.length_b   1.000
_cell.length_c   1.000
_cell.angle_alpha   90.00
_cell.angle_beta   90.00
_cell.angle_gamma   90.00
#
_symmetry.space_group_name_H-M   'P 1'
#
loop_
_entity.id
_entity.type
_entity.pdbx_description
1 polymer ?
#
loop_
_entity_poly.entity_id
_entity_poly.type
_entity_poly.pdbx_seq_one_letter_code
_entity_poly.pdbx_strand_id
1 'polypeptide(L)'
;MSQVFEKGVSFSGAAETSPMNCDSALFMNLTAGLKMVAECEEFSQWSSKQRAELLILMRDLTESLHNNQLKECQSAEWRKCPLANAPANGGLVCATAANRTFCKPMCNSGHDFAFLRRSRLFDECSEQTNYKWNSQYGGGTRLAVCNKESIQISGAKSAYFPNDCLTTRSSDGMQRSIFGNFTSELKDAGITEDPQHLCLICGPN
;
A
#
# COMPACT_ATOMS: atom_id res chain seq x y z
N MET A 1 37.44 8.64 61.36
CA MET A 1 37.81 7.26 61.02
C MET A 1 36.52 6.48 60.80
N SER A 2 36.53 5.56 59.83
CA SER A 2 35.41 4.75 59.33
C SER A 2 34.66 5.33 58.13
N GLN A 3 35.28 5.10 56.96
CA GLN A 3 34.61 4.92 55.68
C GLN A 3 33.80 3.61 55.72
N VAL A 4 32.59 3.62 55.16
CA VAL A 4 31.88 2.40 54.77
C VAL A 4 31.62 2.48 53.28
N PHE A 5 32.23 1.54 52.56
CA PHE A 5 31.97 1.19 51.17
C PHE A 5 30.58 0.57 51.06
N GLU A 6 29.78 0.96 50.07
CA GLU A 6 28.77 0.05 49.54
C GLU A 6 28.57 0.19 48.03
N LYS A 7 28.36 -0.98 47.44
CA LYS A 7 28.64 -1.40 46.08
C LYS A 7 27.74 -0.75 45.03
N GLY A 8 28.34 -0.43 43.89
CA GLY A 8 27.60 -0.12 42.67
C GLY A 8 26.79 -1.32 42.20
N VAL A 9 25.56 -1.05 41.77
CA VAL A 9 24.73 -1.99 41.01
C VAL A 9 24.85 -1.60 39.54
N SER A 10 25.54 -2.47 38.79
CA SER A 10 25.60 -2.44 37.33
C SER A 10 24.26 -2.93 36.79
N PHE A 11 23.51 -2.06 36.12
CA PHE A 11 22.38 -2.48 35.29
C PHE A 11 22.91 -2.84 33.90
N SER A 12 23.36 -4.08 33.76
CA SER A 12 23.54 -4.72 32.46
C SER A 12 22.39 -5.69 32.27
N GLY A 13 21.36 -5.22 31.57
CA GLY A 13 20.25 -6.02 31.09
C GLY A 13 19.79 -5.44 29.77
N ALA A 14 20.45 -5.85 28.68
CA ALA A 14 19.83 -5.74 27.38
C ALA A 14 18.58 -6.64 27.45
N ALA A 15 17.41 -6.01 27.59
CA ALA A 15 16.17 -6.70 27.30
C ALA A 15 16.22 -7.01 25.81
N GLU A 16 16.58 -8.25 25.46
CA GLU A 16 16.23 -8.82 24.19
C GLU A 16 14.70 -8.83 24.14
N THR A 17 14.11 -7.72 23.68
CA THR A 17 12.71 -7.66 23.34
C THR A 17 12.51 -8.62 22.19
N SER A 18 12.12 -9.85 22.51
CA SER A 18 11.56 -10.77 21.53
C SER A 18 10.50 -10.02 20.73
N PRO A 19 10.50 -10.12 19.39
CA PRO A 19 9.50 -9.46 18.57
C PRO A 19 8.12 -9.80 19.08
N MET A 20 7.32 -8.78 19.40
CA MET A 20 5.94 -8.99 19.82
C MET A 20 5.21 -9.73 18.70
N ASN A 21 4.59 -10.87 19.02
CA ASN A 21 3.92 -11.68 18.03
C ASN A 21 2.58 -11.02 17.64
N CYS A 22 2.44 -10.62 16.38
CA CYS A 22 1.20 -10.05 15.84
C CYS A 22 0.23 -11.17 15.46
N ASP A 23 -0.41 -11.77 16.46
CA ASP A 23 -1.35 -12.87 16.27
C ASP A 23 -2.80 -12.43 15.98
N SER A 24 -3.66 -13.40 15.66
CA SER A 24 -5.07 -13.15 15.37
C SER A 24 -5.85 -12.62 16.57
N ALA A 25 -5.47 -12.96 17.81
CA ALA A 25 -6.16 -12.48 19.00
C ALA A 25 -5.90 -10.99 19.21
N LEU A 26 -4.65 -10.55 19.06
CA LEU A 26 -4.28 -9.13 19.10
C LEU A 26 -5.00 -8.34 18.00
N PHE A 27 -5.05 -8.87 16.78
CA PHE A 27 -5.79 -8.25 15.67
C PHE A 27 -7.27 -8.06 16.00
N MET A 28 -7.94 -9.09 16.52
CA MET A 28 -9.37 -9.01 16.84
C MET A 28 -9.65 -8.00 17.97
N ASN A 29 -8.83 -8.00 19.03
CA ASN A 29 -8.99 -7.07 20.14
C ASN A 29 -8.78 -5.61 19.71
N LEU A 30 -7.72 -5.35 18.94
CA LEU A 30 -7.42 -4.01 18.43
C LEU A 30 -8.53 -3.51 17.51
N THR A 31 -8.96 -4.34 16.54
CA THR A 31 -9.99 -3.94 15.57
C THR A 31 -11.35 -3.72 16.21
N ALA A 32 -11.72 -4.51 17.22
CA ALA A 32 -12.95 -4.29 17.98
C ALA A 32 -12.93 -2.94 18.72
N GLY A 33 -11.84 -2.63 19.42
CA GLY A 33 -11.68 -1.35 20.11
C GLY A 33 -11.71 -0.16 19.15
N LEU A 34 -11.00 -0.25 18.02
CA LEU A 34 -10.98 0.82 17.01
C LEU A 34 -12.34 1.06 16.37
N LYS A 35 -13.13 0.01 16.12
CA LYS A 35 -14.51 0.15 15.60
C LYS A 35 -15.41 0.91 16.58
N MET A 36 -15.38 0.54 17.86
CA MET A 36 -16.16 1.24 18.89
C MET A 36 -15.75 2.72 19.00
N VAL A 37 -14.45 3.01 18.94
CA VAL A 37 -13.93 4.39 18.96
C VAL A 37 -14.36 5.17 17.71
N ALA A 38 -14.38 4.54 16.53
CA ALA A 38 -14.76 5.18 15.27
C ALA A 38 -16.26 5.54 15.20
N GLU A 39 -17.11 4.89 16.00
CA GLU A 39 -18.55 5.18 16.09
C GLU A 39 -18.86 6.33 17.07
N CYS A 40 -17.88 6.87 17.78
CA CYS A 40 -18.09 8.00 18.69
C CYS A 40 -18.39 9.29 17.90
N GLU A 41 -19.53 9.93 18.19
CA GLU A 41 -19.92 11.21 17.56
C GLU A 41 -19.01 12.37 17.99
N GLU A 42 -18.52 12.34 19.23
CA GLU A 42 -17.59 13.33 19.77
C GLU A 42 -16.48 12.69 20.62
N PHE A 43 -15.30 13.28 20.56
CA PHE A 43 -14.15 12.92 21.40
C PHE A 43 -13.91 13.93 22.52
N SER A 44 -14.96 14.66 22.94
CA SER A 44 -14.90 15.76 23.92
C SER A 44 -14.48 15.27 25.33
N GLN A 45 -14.71 14.00 25.65
CA GLN A 45 -14.25 13.35 26.89
C GLN A 45 -12.74 13.10 26.92
N TRP A 46 -12.05 13.20 25.78
CA TRP A 46 -10.60 13.03 25.70
C TRP A 46 -9.89 14.37 25.65
N SER A 47 -8.83 14.49 26.45
CA SER A 47 -7.92 15.63 26.37
C SER A 47 -7.33 15.77 24.96
N SER A 48 -6.89 16.98 24.61
CA SER A 48 -6.16 17.22 23.35
C SER A 48 -4.92 16.32 23.23
N LYS A 49 -4.23 16.06 24.34
CA LYS A 49 -3.08 15.16 24.43
C LYS A 49 -3.45 13.71 24.07
N GLN A 50 -4.51 13.16 24.64
CA GLN A 50 -4.95 11.79 24.35
C GLN A 50 -5.35 11.60 22.88
N ARG A 51 -6.05 12.60 22.30
CA ARG A 51 -6.40 12.58 20.87
C ARG A 51 -5.16 12.60 19.97
N ALA A 52 -4.17 13.43 20.30
CA ALA A 52 -2.92 13.49 19.56
C ALA A 52 -2.11 12.18 19.66
N GLU A 53 -2.04 11.58 20.85
CA GLU A 53 -1.38 10.30 21.06
C GLU A 53 -2.02 9.18 20.22
N LEU A 54 -3.36 9.10 20.17
CA LEU A 54 -4.04 8.13 19.32
C LEU A 54 -3.75 8.37 17.83
N LEU A 55 -3.78 9.62 17.37
CA LEU A 55 -3.47 9.95 15.97
C LEU A 55 -2.05 9.53 15.58
N ILE A 56 -1.08 9.74 16.46
CA ILE A 56 0.31 9.30 16.26
C ILE A 56 0.36 7.78 16.13
N LEU A 57 -0.26 7.04 17.07
CA LEU A 57 -0.29 5.58 17.04
C LEU A 57 -0.94 5.05 15.75
N MET A 58 -2.06 5.64 15.32
CA MET A 58 -2.76 5.24 14.09
C MET A 58 -1.93 5.50 12.84
N ARG A 59 -1.22 6.63 12.78
CA ARG A 59 -0.30 6.95 11.68
C ARG A 59 0.83 5.94 11.61
N ASP A 60 1.50 5.68 12.72
CA ASP A 60 2.68 4.79 12.76
C ASP A 60 2.29 3.33 12.46
N LEU A 61 1.10 2.90 12.91
CA LEU A 61 0.52 1.61 12.55
C LEU A 61 0.20 1.53 11.05
N THR A 62 -0.41 2.58 10.49
CA THR A 62 -0.73 2.65 9.05
C THR A 62 0.53 2.56 8.20
N GLU A 63 1.57 3.30 8.57
CA GLU A 63 2.88 3.25 7.89
C GLU A 63 3.50 1.85 7.97
N SER A 64 3.46 1.21 9.15
CA SER A 64 3.99 -0.14 9.33
C SER A 64 3.25 -1.18 8.49
N LEU A 65 1.91 -1.12 8.44
CA LEU A 65 1.09 -2.00 7.62
C LEU A 65 1.33 -1.78 6.12
N HIS A 66 1.46 -0.52 5.69
CA HIS A 66 1.78 -0.18 4.31
C HIS A 66 3.16 -0.72 3.89
N ASN A 67 4.17 -0.58 4.76
CA ASN A 67 5.50 -1.13 4.52
C ASN A 67 5.50 -2.66 4.41
N ASN A 68 4.66 -3.36 5.18
CA ASN A 68 4.50 -4.81 5.06
C ASN A 68 3.84 -5.19 3.73
N GLN A 69 2.80 -4.46 3.31
CA GLN A 69 2.19 -4.63 1.98
C GLN A 69 3.21 -4.49 0.84
N LEU A 70 4.12 -3.52 0.92
CA LEU A 70 5.16 -3.34 -0.08
C LEU A 70 6.14 -4.53 -0.10
N LYS A 71 6.50 -5.08 1.06
CA LYS A 71 7.37 -6.25 1.17
C LYS A 71 6.72 -7.51 0.60
N GLU A 72 5.43 -7.73 0.88
CA GLU A 72 4.65 -8.86 0.32
C GLU A 72 4.66 -8.87 -1.21
N CYS A 73 4.63 -7.68 -1.81
CA CYS A 73 4.62 -7.55 -3.26
C CYS A 73 6.01 -7.68 -3.92
N GLN A 74 7.12 -7.58 -3.18
CA GLN A 74 8.46 -7.54 -3.78
C GLN A 74 9.03 -8.92 -4.12
N SER A 75 8.95 -9.31 -5.40
CA SER A 75 9.71 -10.45 -5.94
C SER A 75 11.16 -10.07 -6.30
N ALA A 76 12.04 -11.06 -6.48
CA ALA A 76 13.44 -10.81 -6.87
C ALA A 76 13.57 -10.09 -8.23
N GLU A 77 12.65 -10.35 -9.16
CA GLU A 77 12.58 -9.66 -10.45
C GLU A 77 12.18 -8.19 -10.28
N TRP A 78 11.21 -7.90 -9.41
CA TRP A 78 10.76 -6.54 -9.15
C TRP A 78 11.85 -5.69 -8.50
N ARG A 79 12.78 -6.31 -7.76
CA ARG A 79 13.89 -5.59 -7.10
C ARG A 79 14.83 -4.88 -8.08
N LYS A 80 14.84 -5.24 -9.36
CA LYS A 80 15.59 -4.49 -10.37
C LYS A 80 14.92 -3.16 -10.72
N CYS A 81 13.60 -3.08 -10.56
CA CYS A 81 12.81 -1.90 -10.79
C CYS A 81 12.67 -1.08 -9.50
N PRO A 82 12.70 0.26 -9.58
CA PRO A 82 12.40 1.09 -8.42
C PRO A 82 10.95 0.85 -7.99
N LEU A 83 10.71 0.79 -6.68
CA LEU A 83 9.37 0.54 -6.14
C LEU A 83 8.39 1.63 -6.61
N ALA A 84 7.32 1.23 -7.29
CA ALA A 84 6.31 2.17 -7.75
C ALA A 84 5.50 2.72 -6.57
N ASN A 85 5.28 4.03 -6.56
CA ASN A 85 4.47 4.69 -5.55
C ASN A 85 3.00 4.53 -5.92
N ALA A 86 2.24 3.86 -5.05
CA ALA A 86 0.79 3.83 -5.21
C ALA A 86 0.20 5.24 -5.08
N PRO A 87 -0.68 5.66 -5.99
CA PRO A 87 -1.26 7.00 -5.94
C PRO A 87 -2.12 7.16 -4.68
N ALA A 88 -2.07 8.35 -4.08
CA ALA A 88 -3.05 8.71 -3.06
C ALA A 88 -4.48 8.61 -3.66
N ASN A 89 -5.45 8.19 -2.86
CA ASN A 89 -6.82 7.88 -3.30
C ASN A 89 -6.87 6.83 -4.42
N GLY A 90 -6.02 5.82 -4.34
CA GLY A 90 -5.93 4.77 -5.33
C GLY A 90 -4.98 3.64 -4.94
N GLY A 91 -4.45 2.98 -5.96
CA GLY A 91 -3.59 1.81 -5.80
C GLY A 91 -2.90 1.41 -7.10
N LEU A 92 -2.07 0.38 -7.02
CA LEU A 92 -1.41 -0.27 -8.14
C LEU A 92 -1.74 -1.75 -8.13
N VAL A 93 -2.03 -2.29 -9.31
CA VAL A 93 -2.00 -3.72 -9.56
C VAL A 93 -0.73 -4.00 -10.35
N CYS A 94 0.16 -4.80 -9.80
CA CYS A 94 1.45 -5.09 -10.41
C CYS A 94 1.61 -6.59 -10.67
N ALA A 95 2.37 -6.94 -11.71
CA ALA A 95 2.72 -8.32 -12.06
C ALA A 95 4.08 -8.36 -12.77
N THR A 96 4.74 -9.52 -12.76
CA THR A 96 5.81 -9.82 -13.71
C THR A 96 5.33 -10.75 -14.81
N ALA A 97 5.77 -10.49 -16.03
CA ALA A 97 5.63 -11.42 -17.15
C ALA A 97 6.82 -11.22 -18.09
N ALA A 98 7.39 -12.30 -18.63
CA ALA A 98 8.53 -12.26 -19.55
C ALA A 98 9.72 -11.40 -19.05
N ASN A 99 10.09 -11.53 -17.77
CA ASN A 99 11.15 -10.73 -17.11
C ASN A 99 10.91 -9.20 -17.13
N ARG A 100 9.67 -8.76 -17.35
CA ARG A 100 9.24 -7.36 -17.34
C ARG A 100 8.27 -7.18 -16.18
N THR A 101 8.38 -6.04 -15.48
CA THR A 101 7.43 -5.68 -14.42
C THR A 101 6.43 -4.69 -14.98
N PHE A 102 5.14 -4.97 -14.78
CA PHE A 102 4.04 -4.11 -15.19
C PHE A 102 3.28 -3.65 -13.97
N CYS A 103 2.94 -2.37 -13.90
CA CYS A 103 2.09 -1.83 -12.86
C CYS A 103 0.97 -0.98 -13.48
N LYS A 104 -0.26 -1.35 -13.18
CA LYS A 104 -1.48 -0.64 -13.53
C LYS A 104 -1.92 0.25 -12.37
N PRO A 105 -1.90 1.57 -12.53
CA PRO A 105 -2.48 2.48 -11.56
C PRO A 105 -4.00 2.47 -11.64
N MET A 106 -4.64 2.55 -10.48
CA MET A 106 -6.09 2.56 -10.36
C MET A 106 -6.51 3.63 -9.36
N CYS A 107 -7.53 4.43 -9.70
CA CYS A 107 -8.10 5.43 -8.80
C CYS A 107 -9.31 4.87 -8.05
N ASN A 108 -9.52 5.32 -6.82
CA ASN A 108 -10.71 5.02 -6.06
C ASN A 108 -11.96 5.65 -6.71
N SER A 109 -13.13 5.13 -6.37
CA SER A 109 -14.42 5.75 -6.70
C SER A 109 -14.46 7.20 -6.18
N GLY A 110 -15.09 8.09 -6.95
CA GLY A 110 -15.10 9.54 -6.66
C GLY A 110 -13.77 10.26 -6.95
N HIS A 111 -12.83 9.61 -7.64
CA HIS A 111 -11.57 10.18 -8.07
C HIS A 111 -11.30 9.87 -9.55
N ASP A 112 -10.62 10.78 -10.23
CA ASP A 112 -10.16 10.62 -11.62
C ASP A 112 -8.66 10.91 -11.77
N PHE A 113 -8.06 10.39 -12.83
CA PHE A 113 -6.66 10.64 -13.12
C PHE A 113 -6.42 12.10 -13.49
N ALA A 114 -5.32 12.69 -13.00
CA ALA A 114 -4.92 14.06 -13.35
C ALA A 114 -4.62 14.26 -14.84
N PHE A 115 -4.43 13.17 -15.59
CA PHE A 115 -4.18 13.20 -17.03
C PHE A 115 -4.91 12.05 -17.73
N LEU A 116 -5.23 12.27 -19.01
CA LEU A 116 -5.85 11.28 -19.87
C LEU A 116 -4.91 10.07 -20.07
N ARG A 117 -5.42 8.86 -19.77
CA ARG A 117 -4.70 7.59 -19.88
C ARG A 117 -5.57 6.43 -20.38
N ARG A 118 -6.64 6.72 -21.13
CA ARG A 118 -7.59 5.70 -21.64
C ARG A 118 -6.93 4.56 -22.42
N SER A 119 -5.90 4.86 -23.21
CA SER A 119 -5.15 3.88 -23.99
C SER A 119 -3.91 3.34 -23.25
N ARG A 120 -3.50 3.98 -22.15
CA ARG A 120 -2.31 3.63 -21.37
C ARG A 120 -2.73 2.98 -20.07
N LEU A 121 -3.06 1.70 -20.16
CA LEU A 121 -3.62 0.92 -19.05
C LEU A 121 -2.60 0.67 -17.94
N PHE A 122 -1.33 0.45 -18.29
CA PHE A 122 -0.28 0.15 -17.34
C PHE A 122 1.07 0.76 -17.77
N ASP A 123 2.00 0.78 -16.82
CA ASP A 123 3.37 1.21 -16.97
C ASP A 123 4.30 0.00 -16.90
N GLU A 124 5.42 0.06 -17.60
CA GLU A 124 6.41 -1.01 -17.66
C GLU A 124 7.73 -0.55 -17.06
N CYS A 125 8.39 -1.48 -16.37
CA CYS A 125 9.80 -1.41 -16.04
C CYS A 125 10.51 -2.72 -16.43
N SER A 126 11.55 -2.62 -17.24
CA SER A 126 12.31 -3.75 -17.76
C SER A 126 13.72 -3.32 -18.21
N GLU A 127 14.51 -4.26 -18.74
CA GLU A 127 15.79 -3.93 -19.37
C GLU A 127 15.63 -2.92 -20.51
N GLN A 128 14.55 -2.99 -21.30
CA GLN A 128 14.27 -2.07 -22.41
C GLN A 128 14.07 -0.63 -21.92
N THR A 129 13.55 -0.45 -20.71
CA THR A 129 13.36 0.86 -20.09
C THR A 129 14.54 1.28 -19.21
N ASN A 130 15.68 0.57 -19.28
CA ASN A 130 16.83 0.73 -18.38
C ASN A 130 16.42 0.65 -16.90
N TYR A 131 15.50 -0.26 -16.59
CA TYR A 131 14.92 -0.45 -15.27
C TYR A 131 14.30 0.81 -14.67
N LYS A 132 13.75 1.69 -15.50
CA LYS A 132 12.95 2.84 -15.09
C LYS A 132 11.51 2.64 -15.51
N TRP A 133 10.58 3.16 -14.73
CA TRP A 133 9.18 3.18 -15.17
C TRP A 133 9.06 4.05 -16.41
N ASN A 134 8.43 3.55 -17.46
CA ASN A 134 8.16 4.34 -18.66
C ASN A 134 7.09 5.42 -18.44
N SER A 135 6.73 5.74 -17.19
CA SER A 135 5.62 6.60 -16.79
C SER A 135 5.66 7.99 -17.43
N GLN A 136 4.47 8.57 -17.64
CA GLN A 136 4.33 9.94 -18.16
C GLN A 136 4.86 11.03 -17.23
N TYR A 137 5.23 10.68 -15.99
CA TYR A 137 5.82 11.60 -15.01
C TYR A 137 7.36 11.62 -15.06
N GLY A 138 7.96 10.99 -16.08
CA GLY A 138 9.39 11.10 -16.36
C GLY A 138 10.26 10.14 -15.54
N GLY A 139 10.14 8.83 -15.78
CA GLY A 139 11.13 7.84 -15.32
C GLY A 139 11.18 7.53 -13.82
N GLY A 140 10.45 8.31 -13.00
CA GLY A 140 10.40 8.16 -11.54
C GLY A 140 9.42 7.08 -11.06
N THR A 141 9.26 6.97 -9.75
CA THR A 141 8.37 5.97 -9.10
C THR A 141 6.89 6.35 -9.15
N ARG A 142 6.57 7.59 -9.54
CA ARG A 142 5.19 8.07 -9.66
C ARG A 142 4.56 7.60 -10.98
N LEU A 143 3.50 6.82 -10.87
CA LEU A 143 2.78 6.28 -12.03
C LEU A 143 1.44 7.00 -12.32
N ALA A 144 0.84 7.60 -11.28
CA ALA A 144 -0.45 8.27 -11.40
C ALA A 144 -0.68 9.33 -10.31
N VAL A 145 -1.74 10.10 -10.52
CA VAL A 145 -2.32 11.03 -9.55
C VAL A 145 -3.83 10.89 -9.68
N CYS A 146 -4.51 10.65 -8.55
CA CYS A 146 -5.95 10.59 -8.48
C CYS A 146 -6.45 11.84 -7.78
N ASN A 147 -7.20 12.66 -8.50
CA ASN A 147 -7.83 13.87 -7.99
C ASN A 147 -9.29 13.59 -7.67
N LYS A 148 -9.83 14.23 -6.63
CA LYS A 148 -11.25 14.13 -6.30
C LYS A 148 -12.07 14.69 -7.45
N GLU A 149 -12.91 13.86 -8.05
CA GLU A 149 -13.70 14.21 -9.22
C GLU A 149 -15.03 13.47 -9.20
N SER A 150 -16.10 14.16 -9.54
CA SER A 150 -17.45 13.56 -9.55
C SER A 150 -17.70 12.66 -10.77
N ILE A 151 -16.87 12.78 -11.82
CA ILE A 151 -17.00 12.02 -13.06
C ILE A 151 -15.63 11.46 -13.46
N GLN A 152 -15.60 10.17 -13.77
CA GLN A 152 -14.40 9.44 -14.20
C GLN A 152 -14.34 9.38 -15.73
N ILE A 153 -13.51 10.21 -16.35
CA ILE A 153 -13.37 10.26 -17.80
C ILE A 153 -11.93 10.04 -18.27
N SER A 154 -10.93 10.19 -17.41
CA SER A 154 -9.54 10.26 -17.84
C SER A 154 -8.91 8.88 -18.06
N GLY A 155 -9.37 7.85 -17.35
CA GLY A 155 -8.95 6.46 -17.46
C GLY A 155 -9.90 5.58 -18.26
N ALA A 156 -9.44 4.37 -18.59
CA ALA A 156 -10.34 3.31 -19.04
C ALA A 156 -11.25 2.86 -17.88
N LYS A 157 -12.42 2.29 -18.18
CA LYS A 157 -13.36 1.83 -17.13
C LYS A 157 -12.73 0.85 -16.14
N SER A 158 -11.80 0.02 -16.60
CA SER A 158 -11.08 -0.95 -15.79
C SER A 158 -9.95 -0.33 -14.94
N ALA A 159 -9.66 0.97 -15.08
CA ALA A 159 -8.62 1.68 -14.33
C ALA A 159 -9.15 2.34 -13.04
N TYR A 160 -10.33 1.93 -12.57
CA TYR A 160 -10.93 2.41 -11.33
C TYR A 160 -11.30 1.24 -10.44
N PHE A 161 -11.12 1.41 -9.14
CA PHE A 161 -11.72 0.50 -8.16
C PHE A 161 -13.24 0.74 -8.13
N PRO A 162 -14.06 -0.32 -7.99
CA PRO A 162 -15.50 -0.16 -7.80
C PRO A 162 -15.84 0.69 -6.58
N ASN A 163 -15.07 0.50 -5.50
CA ASN A 163 -15.11 1.29 -4.27
C ASN A 163 -13.73 1.95 -4.09
N ASP A 164 -12.96 1.51 -3.09
CA ASP A 164 -11.58 1.92 -2.86
C ASP A 164 -10.63 0.71 -2.87
N CYS A 165 -9.33 1.01 -2.90
CA CYS A 165 -8.29 -0.02 -2.93
C CYS A 165 -8.30 -0.93 -1.69
N LEU A 166 -8.49 -0.39 -0.48
CA LEU A 166 -8.42 -1.18 0.75
C LEU A 166 -9.62 -2.12 0.87
N THR A 167 -10.81 -1.65 0.52
CA THR A 167 -12.03 -2.49 0.42
C THR A 167 -11.87 -3.58 -0.64
N THR A 168 -11.23 -3.26 -1.76
CA THR A 168 -10.91 -4.27 -2.79
C THR A 168 -9.94 -5.30 -2.25
N ARG A 169 -8.87 -4.87 -1.56
CA ARG A 169 -7.85 -5.74 -0.96
C ARG A 169 -8.40 -6.60 0.19
N SER A 170 -9.43 -6.17 0.91
CA SER A 170 -10.04 -7.00 1.95
C SER A 170 -11.00 -8.08 1.43
N SER A 171 -11.23 -8.15 0.11
CA SER A 171 -12.14 -9.10 -0.53
C SER A 171 -11.47 -9.96 -1.60
N ASP A 172 -11.36 -11.26 -1.37
CA ASP A 172 -10.80 -12.22 -2.33
C ASP A 172 -11.50 -12.19 -3.69
N GLY A 173 -12.83 -11.99 -3.69
CA GLY A 173 -13.63 -11.89 -4.91
C GLY A 173 -13.25 -10.67 -5.74
N MET A 174 -13.16 -9.50 -5.10
CA MET A 174 -12.78 -8.26 -5.79
C MET A 174 -11.33 -8.29 -6.25
N GLN A 175 -10.40 -8.76 -5.40
CA GLN A 175 -9.00 -8.95 -5.79
C GLN A 175 -8.87 -9.85 -7.02
N ARG A 176 -9.53 -11.02 -7.01
CA ARG A 176 -9.50 -11.96 -8.14
C ARG A 176 -10.04 -11.33 -9.41
N SER A 177 -11.10 -10.53 -9.33
CA SER A 177 -11.64 -9.80 -10.48
C SER A 177 -10.65 -8.78 -11.02
N ILE A 178 -9.99 -8.01 -10.14
CA ILE A 178 -8.99 -7.01 -10.53
C ILE A 178 -7.77 -7.65 -11.19
N PHE A 179 -7.26 -8.74 -10.61
CA PHE A 179 -6.16 -9.52 -11.18
C PHE A 179 -6.53 -10.18 -12.51
N GLY A 180 -7.75 -10.70 -12.63
CA GLY A 180 -8.27 -11.27 -13.88
C GLY A 180 -8.33 -10.22 -14.98
N ASN A 181 -8.90 -9.05 -14.70
CA ASN A 181 -8.98 -7.94 -15.66
C ASN A 181 -7.58 -7.49 -16.10
N PHE A 182 -6.64 -7.32 -15.15
CA PHE A 182 -5.29 -6.91 -15.50
C PHE A 182 -4.55 -7.97 -16.33
N THR A 183 -4.76 -9.25 -16.02
CA THR A 183 -4.21 -10.36 -16.82
C THR A 183 -4.75 -10.35 -18.25
N SER A 184 -6.05 -10.10 -18.43
CA SER A 184 -6.64 -9.94 -19.77
C SER A 184 -6.04 -8.76 -20.53
N GLU A 185 -5.88 -7.61 -19.87
CA GLU A 185 -5.28 -6.43 -20.51
C GLU A 185 -3.82 -6.63 -20.94
N LEU A 186 -3.03 -7.38 -20.16
CA LEU A 186 -1.67 -7.76 -20.54
C LEU A 186 -1.70 -8.64 -21.80
N LYS A 187 -2.61 -9.62 -21.85
CA LYS A 187 -2.78 -10.51 -23.02
C LYS A 187 -3.23 -9.74 -24.26
N ASP A 188 -4.18 -8.81 -24.12
CA ASP A 188 -4.66 -7.94 -25.19
C ASP A 188 -3.55 -7.02 -25.73
N ALA A 189 -2.57 -6.67 -24.89
CA ALA A 189 -1.38 -5.92 -25.28
C ALA A 189 -0.26 -6.79 -25.87
N GLY A 190 -0.50 -8.09 -26.10
CA GLY A 190 0.45 -9.03 -26.71
C GLY A 190 1.47 -9.63 -25.74
N ILE A 191 1.26 -9.52 -24.43
CA ILE A 191 2.10 -10.15 -23.40
C ILE A 191 1.49 -11.52 -23.11
N THR A 192 2.04 -12.55 -23.73
CA THR A 192 1.43 -13.89 -23.79
C THR A 192 1.80 -14.78 -22.62
N GLU A 193 2.92 -14.50 -21.96
CA GLU A 193 3.37 -15.20 -20.77
C GLU A 193 2.39 -14.97 -19.61
N ASP A 194 2.08 -16.04 -18.87
CA ASP A 194 1.17 -15.92 -17.75
C ASP A 194 1.79 -15.02 -16.65
N PRO A 195 1.05 -14.00 -16.18
CA PRO A 195 1.55 -13.10 -15.15
C PRO A 195 1.85 -13.84 -13.85
N GLN A 196 3.02 -13.57 -13.29
CA GLN A 196 3.47 -14.03 -11.98
C GLN A 196 3.46 -12.87 -10.99
N HIS A 197 3.46 -13.22 -9.69
CA HIS A 197 3.59 -12.28 -8.59
C HIS A 197 2.55 -11.13 -8.63
N LEU A 198 1.32 -11.43 -9.07
CA LEU A 198 0.21 -10.48 -9.02
C LEU A 198 0.05 -9.92 -7.61
N CYS A 199 0.11 -8.59 -7.49
CA CYS A 199 -0.01 -7.91 -6.20
C CYS A 199 -0.81 -6.63 -6.30
N LEU A 200 -1.56 -6.33 -5.23
CA LEU A 200 -2.33 -5.10 -5.07
C LEU A 200 -1.72 -4.23 -3.97
N ILE A 201 -1.22 -3.05 -4.37
CA ILE A 201 -0.61 -2.04 -3.50
C ILE A 201 -1.57 -0.87 -3.36
N CYS A 202 -1.99 -0.52 -2.15
CA CYS A 202 -2.90 0.59 -1.89
C CYS A 202 -2.12 1.81 -1.44
N GLY A 203 -2.43 2.95 -2.05
CA GLY A 203 -1.89 4.23 -1.62
C GLY A 203 -2.61 4.74 -0.38
N PRO A 204 -2.09 5.82 0.21
CA PRO A 204 -2.81 6.54 1.26
C PRO A 204 -4.13 7.09 0.72
N ASN A 205 -5.15 7.21 1.57
CA ASN A 205 -6.34 7.99 1.23
C ASN A 205 -6.04 9.49 1.38
#